data_AF-A0A1E4IU76-F1
#
_entry.id   AF-A0A1E4IU76-F1
#
_cell.length_a   1.000
_cell.length_b   1.000
_cell.length_c   1.000
_cell.angle_alpha   90.00
_cell.angle_beta   90.00
_cell.angle_gamma   90.00
#
_symmetry.space_group_name_H-M   'P 1'
#
loop_
_entity.id
_entity.type
_entity.pdbx_description
1 polymer ?
#
loop_
_entity_poly.entity_id
_entity_poly.type
_entity_poly.pdbx_seq_one_letter_code
_entity_poly.pdbx_strand_id
1 'polypeptide(L)'
;MTTTLPSDFLETLRQPVLGDADLDTQSSFFSREEVRGFYLSVVNEKGPAKDEVLRLAAEQLPVLHPHRAALLALFCGALVEDGADPRLLFGAALRLMDELLVSLEPFCAAEPQEEEDSEEEDPDLAEWEAANAALGALPAPRRFEVEARQAAVDLLVLPLMAMLMRDVRNHRALLADGELVARIDAMAVNDSLPFDGLHFIRSAAQLAYEDELVVLLPTSRAGMLVKAHAVNNNFHAFSLLQALMREHADALGIQPATGEADADEEGEPRDSDAAEYLWLQAHAFKNGELVDRMAWSWGEGTLRENARRQGRLVLVALDTPDKPGRSWNGFDQVLHSEQNAHVSLVRFLTPGEVAAYLA
;
A
#
# COMPACT_ATOMS: atom_id res chain seq x y z
N MET A 1 17.44 -5.10 -32.48
CA MET A 1 17.82 -6.49 -32.14
C MET A 1 16.65 -7.02 -31.32
N THR A 2 16.13 -8.21 -31.64
CA THR A 2 15.19 -8.91 -30.75
C THR A 2 15.96 -9.34 -29.52
N THR A 3 15.61 -8.81 -28.37
CA THR A 3 16.21 -9.19 -27.09
C THR A 3 15.65 -10.56 -26.73
N THR A 4 16.50 -11.48 -26.30
CA THR A 4 16.10 -12.76 -25.73
C THR A 4 16.74 -12.87 -24.36
N LEU A 5 16.07 -13.51 -23.40
CA LEU A 5 16.70 -13.81 -22.11
C LEU A 5 17.96 -14.69 -22.36
N PRO A 6 19.14 -14.32 -21.82
CA PRO A 6 20.36 -15.10 -22.01
C PRO A 6 20.19 -16.56 -21.58
N SER A 7 20.86 -17.47 -22.27
CA SER A 7 20.71 -18.91 -22.04
C SER A 7 21.19 -19.33 -20.65
N ASP A 8 22.33 -18.79 -20.20
CA ASP A 8 22.90 -19.00 -18.86
C ASP A 8 21.96 -18.48 -17.76
N PHE A 9 21.39 -17.29 -17.94
CA PHE A 9 20.38 -16.75 -17.03
C PHE A 9 19.13 -17.65 -16.94
N LEU A 10 18.62 -18.12 -18.08
CA LEU A 10 17.49 -19.05 -18.11
C LEU A 10 17.83 -20.42 -17.51
N GLU A 11 19.05 -20.92 -17.71
CA GLU A 11 19.50 -22.18 -17.11
C GLU A 11 19.49 -22.08 -15.58
N THR A 12 19.99 -20.96 -15.01
CA THR A 12 19.91 -20.70 -13.57
C THR A 12 18.47 -20.70 -13.05
N LEU A 13 17.53 -20.08 -13.77
CA LEU A 13 16.11 -20.09 -13.37
C LEU A 13 15.43 -21.46 -13.51
N ARG A 14 15.95 -22.34 -14.37
CA ARG A 14 15.38 -23.67 -14.62
C ARG A 14 16.00 -24.77 -13.76
N GLN A 15 16.98 -24.43 -12.91
CA GLN A 15 17.53 -25.38 -11.96
C GLN A 15 16.43 -25.91 -11.03
N PRO A 16 16.35 -27.24 -10.81
CA PRO A 16 15.41 -27.83 -9.87
C PRO A 16 15.49 -27.20 -8.49
N VAL A 17 14.38 -27.21 -7.76
CA VAL A 17 14.30 -26.80 -6.35
C VAL A 17 13.93 -28.05 -5.56
N LEU A 18 14.93 -28.66 -4.91
CA LEU A 18 14.83 -29.98 -4.27
C LEU A 18 15.11 -29.93 -2.77
N GLY A 19 15.71 -28.85 -2.26
CA GLY A 19 15.90 -28.59 -0.84
C GLY A 19 16.38 -27.17 -0.56
N ASP A 20 16.64 -26.86 0.71
CA ASP A 20 16.95 -25.51 1.20
C ASP A 20 18.11 -24.82 0.46
N ALA A 21 19.12 -25.60 0.03
CA ALA A 21 20.26 -25.07 -0.72
C ALA A 21 19.86 -24.48 -2.10
N ASP A 22 18.68 -24.82 -2.61
CA ASP A 22 18.16 -24.33 -3.89
C ASP A 22 17.30 -23.06 -3.74
N LEU A 23 16.95 -22.67 -2.49
CA LEU A 23 16.19 -21.46 -2.18
C LEU A 23 17.11 -20.25 -2.11
N ASP A 24 17.45 -19.71 -3.28
CA ASP A 24 18.17 -18.44 -3.36
C ASP A 24 17.41 -17.29 -2.68
N THR A 25 18.12 -16.54 -1.84
CA THR A 25 17.66 -15.23 -1.38
C THR A 25 17.85 -14.17 -2.47
N GLN A 26 17.29 -12.97 -2.29
CA GLN A 26 17.63 -11.82 -3.14
C GLN A 26 19.15 -11.65 -3.28
N SER A 27 19.88 -11.66 -2.16
CA SER A 27 21.32 -11.43 -2.15
C SER A 27 22.11 -12.51 -2.89
N SER A 28 21.80 -13.79 -2.66
CA SER A 28 22.51 -14.88 -3.34
C SER A 28 22.20 -14.90 -4.84
N PHE A 29 20.97 -14.62 -5.24
CA PHE A 29 20.56 -14.56 -6.64
C PHE A 29 21.29 -13.45 -7.42
N PHE A 30 21.29 -12.21 -6.91
CA PHE A 30 21.98 -11.09 -7.57
C PHE A 30 23.51 -11.18 -7.50
N SER A 31 24.06 -12.03 -6.63
CA SER A 31 25.51 -12.29 -6.56
C SER A 31 26.03 -13.21 -7.68
N ARG A 32 25.13 -13.94 -8.38
CA ARG A 32 25.50 -14.82 -9.49
C ARG A 32 26.01 -14.01 -10.69
N GLU A 33 27.06 -14.50 -11.34
CA GLU A 33 27.76 -13.77 -12.40
C GLU A 33 26.85 -13.52 -13.60
N GLU A 34 26.09 -14.53 -14.01
CA GLU A 34 25.14 -14.49 -15.12
C GLU A 34 23.97 -13.53 -14.84
N VAL A 35 23.48 -13.46 -13.60
CA VAL A 35 22.41 -12.55 -13.20
C VAL A 35 22.91 -11.11 -13.18
N ARG A 36 24.03 -10.86 -12.49
CA ARG A 36 24.63 -9.52 -12.41
C ARG A 36 25.08 -9.03 -13.77
N GLY A 37 25.72 -9.89 -14.56
CA GLY A 37 26.17 -9.58 -15.92
C GLY A 37 25.00 -9.20 -16.82
N PHE A 38 23.91 -9.97 -16.78
CA PHE A 38 22.71 -9.65 -17.55
C PHE A 38 22.07 -8.34 -17.08
N TYR A 39 21.86 -8.15 -15.78
CA TYR A 39 21.31 -6.91 -15.23
C TYR A 39 22.10 -5.68 -15.69
N LEU A 40 23.43 -5.70 -15.52
CA LEU A 40 24.29 -4.60 -15.95
C LEU A 40 24.27 -4.38 -17.46
N SER A 41 24.14 -5.44 -18.27
CA SER A 41 24.01 -5.29 -19.72
C SER A 41 22.73 -4.56 -20.12
N VAL A 42 21.60 -4.86 -19.45
CA VAL A 42 20.29 -4.28 -19.75
C VAL A 42 20.18 -2.85 -19.20
N VAL A 43 20.67 -2.59 -17.99
CA VAL A 43 20.55 -1.26 -17.36
C VAL A 43 21.39 -0.21 -18.10
N ASN A 44 22.55 -0.60 -18.64
CA ASN A 44 23.43 0.31 -19.38
C ASN A 44 22.97 0.56 -20.83
N GLU A 45 22.03 -0.22 -21.35
CA GLU A 45 21.47 0.02 -22.68
C GLU A 45 20.50 1.20 -22.69
N LYS A 46 20.65 2.07 -23.70
CA LYS A 46 19.69 3.15 -23.95
C LYS A 46 18.56 2.62 -24.83
N GLY A 47 17.33 2.63 -24.32
CA GLY A 47 16.13 2.31 -25.12
C GLY A 47 15.21 1.28 -24.47
N PRO A 48 14.34 0.60 -25.24
CA PRO A 48 13.27 -0.25 -24.73
C PRO A 48 13.72 -1.65 -24.27
N ALA A 49 15.03 -1.88 -24.10
CA ALA A 49 15.58 -3.18 -23.76
C ALA A 49 15.01 -3.71 -22.42
N LYS A 50 14.92 -2.84 -21.40
CA LYS A 50 14.31 -3.15 -20.11
C LYS A 50 12.87 -3.65 -20.26
N ASP A 51 12.07 -2.92 -21.04
CA ASP A 51 10.67 -3.27 -21.32
C ASP A 51 10.54 -4.60 -22.07
N GLU A 52 11.44 -4.91 -23.00
CA GLU A 52 11.44 -6.19 -23.70
C GLU A 52 11.74 -7.35 -22.75
N VAL A 53 12.69 -7.17 -21.83
CA VAL A 53 12.98 -8.15 -20.77
C VAL A 53 11.77 -8.41 -19.89
N LEU A 54 11.05 -7.36 -19.46
CA LEU A 54 9.83 -7.51 -18.66
C LEU A 54 8.75 -8.32 -19.40
N ARG A 55 8.55 -8.08 -20.71
CA ARG A 55 7.57 -8.84 -21.51
C ARG A 55 7.96 -10.31 -21.63
N LEU A 56 9.23 -10.61 -21.89
CA LEU A 56 9.72 -11.99 -21.95
C LEU A 56 9.61 -12.68 -20.59
N ALA A 57 9.92 -11.97 -19.50
CA ALA A 57 9.79 -12.49 -18.16
C ALA A 57 8.34 -12.86 -17.83
N ALA A 58 7.37 -12.03 -18.24
CA ALA A 58 5.94 -12.30 -18.04
C ALA A 58 5.49 -13.61 -18.69
N GLU A 59 6.08 -14.00 -19.81
CA GLU A 59 5.82 -15.29 -20.48
C GLU A 59 6.50 -16.47 -19.75
N GLN A 60 7.59 -16.23 -19.02
CA GLN A 60 8.30 -17.28 -18.30
C GLN A 60 7.75 -17.55 -16.89
N LEU A 61 7.14 -16.56 -16.21
CA LEU A 61 6.65 -16.75 -14.83
C LEU A 61 5.78 -18.02 -14.65
N PRO A 62 4.79 -18.31 -15.51
CA PRO A 62 3.88 -19.45 -15.30
C PRO A 62 4.52 -20.84 -15.53
N VAL A 63 5.69 -20.90 -16.17
CA VAL A 63 6.34 -22.18 -16.51
C VAL A 63 7.51 -22.52 -15.58
N LEU A 64 7.95 -21.56 -14.77
CA LEU A 64 9.02 -21.75 -13.80
C LEU A 64 8.47 -22.31 -12.48
N HIS A 65 9.36 -22.93 -11.71
CA HIS A 65 9.04 -23.22 -10.31
C HIS A 65 8.71 -21.91 -9.56
N PRO A 66 7.70 -21.85 -8.67
CA PRO A 66 7.25 -20.59 -8.06
C PRO A 66 8.37 -19.74 -7.44
N HIS A 67 9.29 -20.37 -6.71
CA HIS A 67 10.47 -19.70 -6.17
C HIS A 67 11.36 -19.06 -7.26
N ARG A 68 11.59 -19.76 -8.38
CA ARG A 68 12.38 -19.26 -9.52
C ARG A 68 11.62 -18.15 -10.27
N ALA A 69 10.31 -18.27 -10.38
CA ALA A 69 9.45 -17.24 -10.93
C ALA A 69 9.51 -15.95 -10.08
N ALA A 70 9.46 -16.06 -8.75
CA ALA A 70 9.61 -14.92 -7.84
C ALA A 70 10.98 -14.23 -7.98
N LEU A 71 12.08 -14.98 -8.14
CA LEU A 71 13.41 -14.41 -8.41
C LEU A 71 13.48 -13.68 -9.76
N LEU A 72 12.85 -14.22 -10.81
CA LEU A 72 12.74 -13.54 -12.10
C LEU A 72 11.89 -12.27 -11.98
N ALA A 73 10.80 -12.31 -11.22
CA ALA A 73 10.01 -11.12 -10.94
C ALA A 73 10.80 -10.08 -10.17
N LEU A 74 11.61 -10.49 -9.19
CA LEU A 74 12.50 -9.64 -8.41
C LEU A 74 13.56 -8.96 -9.29
N PHE A 75 14.18 -9.70 -10.22
CA PHE A 75 15.06 -9.15 -11.24
C PHE A 75 14.38 -8.03 -12.05
N CYS A 76 13.13 -8.28 -12.48
CA CYS A 76 12.36 -7.30 -13.22
C CYS A 76 11.90 -6.13 -12.35
N GLY A 77 11.67 -6.34 -11.05
CA GLY A 77 11.44 -5.29 -10.07
C GLY A 77 12.60 -4.31 -10.05
N ALA A 78 13.84 -4.80 -9.97
CA ALA A 78 15.02 -3.94 -10.06
C ALA A 78 15.07 -3.15 -11.39
N LEU A 79 14.73 -3.77 -12.52
CA LEU A 79 14.63 -3.04 -13.79
C LEU A 79 13.55 -1.95 -13.80
N VAL A 80 12.42 -2.16 -13.10
CA VAL A 80 11.37 -1.15 -12.90
C VAL A 80 11.90 0.02 -12.08
N GLU A 81 12.69 -0.25 -11.04
CA GLU A 81 13.37 0.80 -10.27
C GLU A 81 14.35 1.60 -11.14
N ASP A 82 14.97 0.96 -12.13
CA ASP A 82 15.79 1.59 -13.17
C ASP A 82 14.99 2.17 -14.35
N GLY A 83 13.66 2.30 -14.24
CA GLY A 83 12.83 3.01 -15.19
C GLY A 83 12.21 2.16 -16.32
N ALA A 84 12.15 0.83 -16.17
CA ALA A 84 11.28 0.00 -17.01
C ALA A 84 9.80 0.30 -16.76
N ASP A 85 8.93 0.09 -17.76
CA ASP A 85 7.48 0.29 -17.58
C ASP A 85 6.90 -0.74 -16.58
N PRO A 86 6.42 -0.30 -15.39
CA PRO A 86 5.96 -1.20 -14.32
C PRO A 86 4.75 -2.04 -14.70
N ARG A 87 4.03 -1.72 -15.78
CA ARG A 87 2.81 -2.44 -16.17
C ARG A 87 3.07 -3.73 -16.93
N LEU A 88 4.28 -3.89 -17.50
CA LEU A 88 4.56 -4.96 -18.45
C LEU A 88 4.62 -6.34 -17.79
N LEU A 89 5.10 -6.42 -16.54
CA LEU A 89 5.15 -7.66 -15.78
C LEU A 89 4.01 -7.78 -14.75
N PHE A 90 3.46 -6.66 -14.28
CA PHE A 90 2.59 -6.60 -13.10
C PHE A 90 1.46 -7.62 -13.12
N GLY A 91 0.71 -7.74 -14.22
CA GLY A 91 -0.41 -8.68 -14.30
C GLY A 91 0.01 -10.16 -14.19
N ALA A 92 1.20 -10.52 -14.66
CA ALA A 92 1.71 -11.89 -14.53
C ALA A 92 2.25 -12.16 -13.12
N ALA A 93 2.94 -11.19 -12.51
CA ALA A 93 3.39 -11.27 -11.13
C ALA A 93 2.22 -11.33 -10.14
N LEU A 94 1.15 -10.57 -10.39
CA LEU A 94 -0.05 -10.58 -9.55
C LEU A 94 -0.77 -11.92 -9.59
N ARG A 95 -0.88 -12.55 -10.77
CA ARG A 95 -1.43 -13.91 -10.89
C ARG A 95 -0.57 -14.95 -10.16
N LEU A 96 0.75 -14.83 -10.25
CA LEU A 96 1.65 -15.70 -9.49
C LEU A 96 1.42 -15.55 -7.97
N MET A 97 1.25 -14.32 -7.48
CA MET A 97 0.92 -14.07 -6.08
C MET A 97 -0.40 -14.73 -5.69
N ASP A 98 -1.46 -14.55 -6.49
CA ASP A 98 -2.76 -15.17 -6.22
C ASP A 98 -2.68 -16.70 -6.18
N GLU A 99 -2.06 -17.32 -7.18
CA GLU A 99 -1.85 -18.78 -7.23
C GLU A 99 -1.07 -19.31 -6.01
N LEU A 100 -0.05 -18.57 -5.58
CA LEU A 100 0.72 -18.90 -4.38
C LEU A 100 -0.17 -18.81 -3.13
N LEU A 101 -0.87 -17.70 -2.93
CA LEU A 101 -1.71 -17.50 -1.76
C LEU A 101 -2.86 -18.51 -1.70
N VAL A 102 -3.53 -18.81 -2.82
CA VAL A 102 -4.55 -19.87 -2.90
C VAL A 102 -3.99 -21.23 -2.49
N SER A 103 -2.76 -21.54 -2.90
CA SER A 103 -2.13 -22.83 -2.54
C SER A 103 -1.69 -22.92 -1.08
N LEU A 104 -1.48 -21.79 -0.42
CA LEU A 104 -0.99 -21.67 0.95
C LEU A 104 -2.11 -21.44 1.98
N GLU A 105 -3.26 -20.93 1.55
CA GLU A 105 -4.44 -20.65 2.38
C GLU A 105 -4.80 -21.79 3.36
N PRO A 106 -4.77 -23.09 2.97
CA PRO A 106 -5.10 -24.17 3.92
C PRO A 106 -4.16 -24.30 5.13
N PHE A 107 -3.02 -23.59 5.13
CA PHE A 107 -2.01 -23.61 6.18
C PHE A 107 -1.93 -22.28 6.95
N CYS A 108 -2.81 -21.31 6.64
CA CYS A 108 -2.80 -19.98 7.22
C CYS A 108 -4.01 -19.76 8.13
N ALA A 109 -3.74 -19.37 9.37
CA ALA A 109 -4.74 -18.91 10.33
C ALA A 109 -4.06 -17.94 11.32
N ALA A 110 -4.83 -17.01 11.89
CA ALA A 110 -4.36 -16.13 12.96
C ALA A 110 -4.36 -16.90 14.29
N GLU A 111 -3.39 -16.64 15.14
CA GLU A 111 -3.41 -17.16 16.51
C GLU A 111 -4.53 -16.46 17.29
N PRO A 112 -5.42 -17.21 17.98
CA PRO A 112 -6.48 -16.62 18.78
C PRO A 112 -5.89 -15.71 19.85
N GLN A 113 -6.49 -14.54 20.05
CA GLN A 113 -6.07 -13.66 21.14
C GLN A 113 -6.61 -14.21 22.46
N GLU A 114 -5.75 -14.40 23.46
CA GLU A 114 -6.17 -14.77 24.81
C GLU A 114 -7.01 -13.64 25.42
N GLU A 115 -8.34 -13.69 25.24
CA GLU A 115 -9.25 -12.84 26.02
C GLU A 115 -9.40 -13.45 27.42
N GLU A 116 -8.80 -12.81 28.43
CA GLU A 116 -8.72 -13.33 29.82
C GLU A 116 -10.10 -13.65 30.47
N ASP A 117 -11.22 -13.26 29.85
CA ASP A 117 -12.58 -13.35 30.44
C ASP A 117 -13.67 -13.95 29.51
N SER A 118 -13.33 -14.63 28.39
CA SER A 118 -14.37 -15.24 27.52
C SER A 118 -14.69 -16.68 27.92
N GLU A 119 -15.99 -16.98 28.13
CA GLU A 119 -16.51 -18.35 28.35
C GLU A 119 -16.92 -19.05 27.03
N GLU A 120 -16.73 -18.39 25.88
CA GLU A 120 -17.08 -18.91 24.55
C GLU A 120 -15.88 -19.60 23.91
N GLU A 121 -16.10 -20.74 23.23
CA GLU A 121 -15.06 -21.37 22.40
C GLU A 121 -14.71 -20.41 21.26
N ASP A 122 -13.46 -19.95 21.23
CA ASP A 122 -12.97 -19.07 20.17
C ASP A 122 -12.96 -19.84 18.83
N PRO A 123 -13.78 -19.45 17.84
CA PRO A 123 -13.78 -20.11 16.53
C PRO A 123 -12.42 -20.03 15.84
N ASP A 124 -11.63 -18.99 16.12
CA ASP A 124 -10.31 -18.78 15.53
C ASP A 124 -9.31 -19.83 16.06
N LEU A 125 -9.50 -20.33 17.29
CA LEU A 125 -8.69 -21.42 17.84
C LEU A 125 -8.83 -22.71 17.02
N ALA A 126 -10.05 -23.07 16.64
CA ALA A 126 -10.29 -24.28 15.86
C ALA A 126 -9.68 -24.19 14.45
N GLU A 127 -9.76 -23.01 13.82
CA GLU A 127 -9.14 -22.76 12.51
C GLU A 127 -7.60 -22.80 12.61
N TRP A 128 -7.03 -22.18 13.65
CA TRP A 128 -5.60 -22.18 13.91
C TRP A 128 -5.04 -23.58 14.21
N GLU A 129 -5.73 -24.36 15.03
CA GLU A 129 -5.37 -25.75 15.28
C GLU A 129 -5.44 -26.60 14.00
N ALA A 130 -6.47 -26.39 13.16
CA ALA A 130 -6.64 -27.10 11.90
C ALA A 130 -5.51 -26.77 10.90
N ALA A 131 -5.14 -25.49 10.77
CA ALA A 131 -4.04 -25.04 9.91
C ALA A 131 -2.70 -25.64 10.34
N ASN A 132 -2.38 -25.57 11.64
CA ASN A 132 -1.17 -26.16 12.21
C ASN A 132 -1.14 -27.69 12.05
N ALA A 133 -2.28 -28.36 12.28
CA ALA A 133 -2.39 -29.80 12.07
C ALA A 133 -2.20 -30.19 10.59
N ALA A 134 -2.77 -29.42 9.66
CA ALA A 134 -2.60 -29.63 8.23
C ALA A 134 -1.13 -29.51 7.82
N LEU A 135 -0.42 -28.48 8.30
CA LEU A 135 1.01 -28.28 8.04
C LEU A 135 1.87 -29.38 8.69
N GLY A 136 1.54 -29.79 9.92
CA GLY A 136 2.23 -30.84 10.66
C GLY A 136 2.05 -32.24 10.07
N ALA A 137 0.94 -32.50 9.38
CA ALA A 137 0.65 -33.79 8.75
C ALA A 137 1.38 -34.02 7.41
N LEU A 138 2.00 -32.97 6.83
CA LEU A 138 2.67 -33.08 5.54
C LEU A 138 3.94 -33.95 5.62
N PRO A 139 4.17 -34.86 4.65
CA PRO A 139 5.46 -35.52 4.52
C PRO A 139 6.54 -34.51 4.13
N ALA A 140 7.79 -34.75 4.52
CA ALA A 140 8.90 -33.81 4.35
C ALA A 140 9.02 -33.16 2.95
N PRO A 141 8.90 -33.90 1.81
CA PRO A 141 8.96 -33.27 0.49
C PRO A 141 7.83 -32.26 0.23
N ARG A 142 6.61 -32.55 0.72
CA ARG A 142 5.47 -31.64 0.58
C ARG A 142 5.56 -30.45 1.51
N ARG A 143 6.11 -30.65 2.70
CA ARG A 143 6.39 -29.56 3.63
C ARG A 143 7.41 -28.58 3.04
N PHE A 144 8.49 -29.08 2.47
CA PHE A 144 9.46 -28.25 1.75
C PHE A 144 8.81 -27.49 0.58
N GLU A 145 7.92 -28.14 -0.19
CA GLU A 145 7.18 -27.45 -1.25
C GLU A 145 6.29 -26.30 -0.74
N VAL A 146 5.78 -26.36 0.49
CA VAL A 146 5.03 -25.26 1.13
C VAL A 146 6.00 -24.14 1.54
N GLU A 147 7.10 -24.47 2.21
CA GLU A 147 8.14 -23.53 2.63
C GLU A 147 8.76 -22.79 1.41
N ALA A 148 9.00 -23.50 0.31
CA ALA A 148 9.50 -22.89 -0.93
C ALA A 148 8.49 -21.92 -1.58
N ARG A 149 7.18 -22.16 -1.41
CA ARG A 149 6.12 -21.25 -1.89
C ARG A 149 5.96 -20.05 -0.98
N GLN A 150 6.07 -20.23 0.34
CA GLN A 150 6.11 -19.15 1.31
C GLN A 150 7.27 -18.20 1.01
N ALA A 151 8.49 -18.73 0.83
CA ALA A 151 9.65 -17.93 0.43
C ALA A 151 9.44 -17.19 -0.92
N ALA A 152 8.69 -17.80 -1.86
CA ALA A 152 8.34 -17.14 -3.11
C ALA A 152 7.39 -15.95 -2.91
N VAL A 153 6.44 -16.03 -1.97
CA VAL A 153 5.56 -14.91 -1.61
C VAL A 153 6.39 -13.74 -1.10
N ASP A 154 7.29 -13.97 -0.14
CA ASP A 154 8.12 -12.91 0.45
C ASP A 154 9.03 -12.24 -0.59
N LEU A 155 9.62 -13.02 -1.50
CA LEU A 155 10.41 -12.48 -2.60
C LEU A 155 9.56 -11.66 -3.58
N LEU A 156 8.30 -12.05 -3.81
CA LEU A 156 7.41 -11.43 -4.80
C LEU A 156 6.79 -10.12 -4.31
N VAL A 157 6.74 -9.89 -3.00
CA VAL A 157 6.30 -8.61 -2.41
C VAL A 157 7.12 -7.44 -2.96
N LEU A 158 8.45 -7.56 -3.00
CA LEU A 158 9.35 -6.48 -3.42
C LEU A 158 9.07 -5.98 -4.86
N PRO A 159 9.08 -6.83 -5.91
CA PRO A 159 8.78 -6.37 -7.26
C PRO A 159 7.33 -5.89 -7.42
N LEU A 160 6.37 -6.46 -6.70
CA LEU A 160 4.99 -5.97 -6.71
C LEU A 160 4.89 -4.57 -6.11
N MET A 161 5.54 -4.31 -4.98
CA MET A 161 5.63 -2.97 -4.39
C MET A 161 6.28 -1.98 -5.37
N ALA A 162 7.40 -2.35 -5.99
CA ALA A 162 8.07 -1.51 -6.98
C ALA A 162 7.13 -1.11 -8.14
N MET A 163 6.29 -2.03 -8.61
CA MET A 163 5.32 -1.80 -9.69
C MET A 163 4.04 -1.08 -9.23
N LEU A 164 3.57 -1.33 -8.01
CA LEU A 164 2.37 -0.70 -7.44
C LEU A 164 2.62 0.79 -7.13
N MET A 165 3.77 1.11 -6.53
CA MET A 165 4.08 2.47 -6.11
C MET A 165 4.30 3.42 -7.29
N ARG A 166 4.70 2.89 -8.45
CA ARG A 166 5.05 3.70 -9.63
C ARG A 166 3.93 3.87 -10.65
N ASP A 167 2.82 3.13 -10.55
CA ASP A 167 1.71 3.27 -11.51
C ASP A 167 0.33 3.01 -10.89
N VAL A 168 -0.50 4.06 -10.85
CA VAL A 168 -1.88 4.01 -10.36
C VAL A 168 -2.75 2.97 -11.09
N ARG A 169 -2.44 2.62 -12.35
CA ARG A 169 -3.19 1.60 -13.11
C ARG A 169 -2.93 0.20 -12.57
N ASN A 170 -1.72 -0.07 -12.06
CA ASN A 170 -1.41 -1.32 -11.38
C ASN A 170 -2.19 -1.41 -10.07
N HIS A 171 -2.22 -0.33 -9.29
CA HIS A 171 -3.05 -0.26 -8.08
C HIS A 171 -4.54 -0.50 -8.40
N ARG A 172 -5.09 0.13 -9.44
CA ARG A 172 -6.47 -0.10 -9.89
C ARG A 172 -6.70 -1.56 -10.33
N ALA A 173 -5.71 -2.18 -10.96
CA ALA A 173 -5.80 -3.58 -11.37
C ALA A 173 -5.78 -4.54 -10.16
N LEU A 174 -4.98 -4.26 -9.13
CA LEU A 174 -5.05 -4.97 -7.84
C LEU A 174 -6.44 -4.87 -7.23
N LEU A 175 -6.99 -3.65 -7.12
CA LEU A 175 -8.31 -3.43 -6.53
C LEU A 175 -9.48 -3.98 -7.35
N ALA A 176 -9.28 -4.24 -8.63
CA ALA A 176 -10.30 -4.87 -9.47
C ALA A 176 -10.48 -6.36 -9.12
N ASP A 177 -9.51 -6.97 -8.44
CA ASP A 177 -9.55 -8.35 -7.95
C ASP A 177 -9.86 -8.37 -6.45
N GLY A 178 -11.16 -8.25 -6.13
CA GLY A 178 -11.61 -8.21 -4.74
C GLY A 178 -11.35 -9.49 -3.95
N GLU A 179 -11.30 -10.64 -4.62
CA GLU A 179 -11.00 -11.93 -3.98
C GLU A 179 -9.53 -11.99 -3.57
N LEU A 180 -8.61 -11.59 -4.45
CA LEU A 180 -7.20 -11.48 -4.12
C LEU A 180 -6.95 -10.47 -2.98
N VAL A 181 -7.60 -9.31 -3.02
CA VAL A 181 -7.45 -8.30 -1.94
C VAL A 181 -7.93 -8.85 -0.60
N ALA A 182 -9.08 -9.52 -0.56
CA ALA A 182 -9.58 -10.16 0.66
C ALA A 182 -8.63 -11.24 1.19
N ARG A 183 -8.06 -12.04 0.27
CA ARG A 183 -7.07 -13.08 0.60
C ARG A 183 -5.79 -12.49 1.18
N ILE A 184 -5.27 -11.41 0.58
CA ILE A 184 -4.10 -10.68 1.09
C ILE A 184 -4.38 -10.14 2.50
N ASP A 185 -5.55 -9.55 2.73
CA ASP A 185 -5.92 -9.00 4.04
C ASP A 185 -5.96 -10.10 5.12
N ALA A 186 -6.62 -11.23 4.84
CA ALA A 186 -6.72 -12.36 5.76
C ALA A 186 -5.35 -13.01 6.03
N MET A 187 -4.55 -13.24 4.99
CA MET A 187 -3.26 -13.93 5.12
C MET A 187 -2.13 -13.03 5.64
N ALA A 188 -2.27 -11.70 5.60
CA ALA A 188 -1.23 -10.79 6.10
C ALA A 188 -1.09 -10.77 7.63
N VAL A 189 -2.07 -11.30 8.36
CA VAL A 189 -2.09 -11.39 9.84
C VAL A 189 -2.04 -12.83 10.34
N ASN A 190 -1.65 -13.77 9.47
CA ASN A 190 -1.62 -15.19 9.83
C ASN A 190 -0.35 -15.55 10.63
N ASP A 191 -0.51 -16.39 11.64
CA ASP A 191 0.56 -16.81 12.55
C ASP A 191 0.99 -18.26 12.32
N SER A 192 0.13 -19.11 11.73
CA SER A 192 0.47 -20.51 11.43
C SER A 192 1.55 -20.65 10.34
N LEU A 193 1.58 -19.75 9.36
CA LEU A 193 2.55 -19.69 8.27
C LEU A 193 2.83 -18.22 7.87
N PRO A 194 3.55 -17.45 8.72
CA PRO A 194 3.65 -16.01 8.58
C PRO A 194 4.39 -15.60 7.30
N PHE A 195 3.97 -14.47 6.70
CA PHE A 195 4.65 -13.84 5.57
C PHE A 195 5.24 -12.51 6.00
N ASP A 196 6.56 -12.37 5.95
CA ASP A 196 7.26 -11.18 6.42
C ASP A 196 6.82 -9.92 5.66
N GLY A 197 6.61 -10.06 4.34
CA GLY A 197 6.37 -8.91 3.46
C GLY A 197 4.91 -8.60 3.11
N LEU A 198 3.97 -9.53 3.34
CA LEU A 198 2.64 -9.45 2.72
C LEU A 198 1.83 -8.21 3.20
N HIS A 199 2.09 -7.75 4.42
CA HIS A 199 1.49 -6.54 4.99
C HIS A 199 1.80 -5.26 4.19
N PHE A 200 2.89 -5.21 3.41
CA PHE A 200 3.18 -4.08 2.52
C PHE A 200 2.18 -4.01 1.35
N ILE A 201 1.83 -5.15 0.76
CA ILE A 201 0.82 -5.20 -0.32
C ILE A 201 -0.57 -4.90 0.25
N ARG A 202 -0.88 -5.41 1.45
CA ARG A 202 -2.10 -5.05 2.19
C ARG A 202 -2.20 -3.53 2.37
N SER A 203 -1.15 -2.90 2.87
CA SER A 203 -1.08 -1.44 3.03
C SER A 203 -1.18 -0.70 1.70
N ALA A 204 -0.52 -1.20 0.65
CA ALA A 204 -0.59 -0.62 -0.68
C ALA A 204 -2.01 -0.67 -1.27
N ALA A 205 -2.78 -1.72 -0.99
CA ALA A 205 -4.18 -1.83 -1.40
C ALA A 205 -5.09 -0.79 -0.72
N GLN A 206 -4.66 -0.20 0.40
CA GLN A 206 -5.41 0.84 1.12
C GLN A 206 -5.17 2.25 0.57
N LEU A 207 -4.14 2.46 -0.26
CA LEU A 207 -3.85 3.76 -0.87
C LEU A 207 -5.05 4.36 -1.60
N ALA A 208 -5.34 5.63 -1.33
CA ALA A 208 -6.45 6.34 -1.94
C ALA A 208 -6.01 7.27 -3.06
N TYR A 209 -6.76 7.26 -4.15
CA TYR A 209 -6.60 8.15 -5.30
C TYR A 209 -7.96 8.77 -5.62
N GLU A 210 -8.09 10.08 -5.41
CA GLU A 210 -9.36 10.78 -5.55
C GLU A 210 -9.15 11.99 -6.45
N ASP A 211 -9.81 11.99 -7.62
CA ASP A 211 -9.74 13.13 -8.54
C ASP A 211 -10.52 14.35 -8.01
N GLU A 212 -11.52 14.12 -7.16
CA GLU A 212 -12.42 15.13 -6.61
C GLU A 212 -12.72 14.87 -5.12
N LEU A 213 -11.84 15.33 -4.25
CA LEU A 213 -12.02 15.42 -2.80
C LEU A 213 -12.52 16.82 -2.41
N VAL A 214 -13.64 16.90 -1.72
CA VAL A 214 -14.20 18.16 -1.22
C VAL A 214 -13.69 18.41 0.20
N VAL A 215 -13.08 19.57 0.41
CA VAL A 215 -12.60 20.01 1.72
C VAL A 215 -13.32 21.29 2.11
N LEU A 216 -14.04 21.27 3.22
CA LEU A 216 -14.89 22.37 3.68
C LEU A 216 -14.29 23.03 4.93
N LEU A 217 -14.35 24.36 4.98
CA LEU A 217 -13.95 25.16 6.12
C LEU A 217 -15.16 25.98 6.59
N PRO A 218 -16.00 25.43 7.49
CA PRO A 218 -17.25 26.08 7.88
C PRO A 218 -17.05 27.46 8.51
N THR A 219 -15.98 27.65 9.30
CA THR A 219 -15.68 28.90 10.01
C THR A 219 -15.48 30.08 9.04
N SER A 220 -14.72 29.88 7.96
CA SER A 220 -14.48 30.91 6.94
C SER A 220 -15.49 30.87 5.79
N ARG A 221 -16.42 29.91 5.79
CA ARG A 221 -17.38 29.62 4.70
C ARG A 221 -16.69 29.39 3.35
N ALA A 222 -15.47 28.87 3.39
CA ALA A 222 -14.67 28.54 2.23
C ALA A 222 -14.62 27.03 2.02
N GLY A 223 -14.10 26.63 0.86
CA GLY A 223 -13.83 25.23 0.57
C GLY A 223 -13.03 25.05 -0.70
N MET A 224 -12.48 23.86 -0.86
CA MET A 224 -11.67 23.47 -2.02
C MET A 224 -12.18 22.17 -2.59
N LEU A 225 -12.04 22.06 -3.91
CA LEU A 225 -12.01 20.79 -4.60
C LEU A 225 -10.53 20.46 -4.83
N VAL A 226 -10.10 19.30 -4.34
CA VAL A 226 -8.71 18.87 -4.29
C VAL A 226 -8.58 17.52 -4.96
N LYS A 227 -7.48 17.30 -5.67
CA LYS A 227 -7.08 15.99 -6.13
C LYS A 227 -6.11 15.39 -5.13
N ALA A 228 -6.38 14.17 -4.65
CA ALA A 228 -5.52 13.42 -3.76
C ALA A 228 -4.89 12.23 -4.51
N HIS A 229 -3.58 12.07 -4.36
CA HIS A 229 -2.80 11.01 -5.01
C HIS A 229 -2.11 10.16 -3.95
N ALA A 230 -2.34 8.85 -4.01
CA ALA A 230 -1.70 7.84 -3.18
C ALA A 230 -1.67 8.23 -1.69
N VAL A 231 -2.83 8.51 -1.09
CA VAL A 231 -2.92 8.81 0.34
C VAL A 231 -3.03 7.52 1.15
N ASN A 232 -2.23 7.37 2.21
CA ASN A 232 -2.22 6.17 3.07
C ASN A 232 -3.53 6.03 3.88
N ASN A 233 -3.75 7.01 4.75
CA ASN A 233 -4.86 7.08 5.67
C ASN A 233 -5.28 8.54 5.86
N ASN A 234 -6.29 8.76 6.70
CA ASN A 234 -6.81 10.09 6.97
C ASN A 234 -5.78 11.01 7.63
N PHE A 235 -4.94 10.50 8.53
CA PHE A 235 -3.89 11.33 9.12
C PHE A 235 -2.91 11.88 8.08
N HIS A 236 -2.47 11.05 7.13
CA HIS A 236 -1.62 11.48 6.02
C HIS A 236 -2.36 12.50 5.13
N ALA A 237 -3.64 12.27 4.82
CA ALA A 237 -4.47 13.24 4.10
C ALA A 237 -4.52 14.60 4.83
N PHE A 238 -4.72 14.61 6.14
CA PHE A 238 -4.79 15.83 6.93
C PHE A 238 -3.49 16.62 6.88
N SER A 239 -2.34 15.95 6.99
CA SER A 239 -1.02 16.59 6.87
C SER A 239 -0.85 17.25 5.50
N LEU A 240 -1.15 16.54 4.42
CA LEU A 240 -1.08 17.06 3.04
C LEU A 240 -2.05 18.23 2.82
N LEU A 241 -3.30 18.11 3.30
CA LEU A 241 -4.33 19.13 3.15
C LEU A 241 -4.00 20.39 3.95
N GLN A 242 -3.48 20.27 5.17
CA GLN A 242 -3.05 21.42 5.98
C GLN A 242 -1.93 22.20 5.28
N ALA A 243 -0.96 21.52 4.66
CA ALA A 243 0.07 22.19 3.87
C ALA A 243 -0.54 22.99 2.69
N LEU A 244 -1.46 22.37 1.94
CA LEU A 244 -2.16 23.03 0.83
C LEU A 244 -3.05 24.21 1.31
N MET A 245 -3.72 24.06 2.45
CA MET A 245 -4.54 25.11 3.05
C MET A 245 -3.68 26.31 3.46
N ARG A 246 -2.48 26.08 4.02
CA ARG A 246 -1.53 27.14 4.35
C ARG A 246 -1.02 27.87 3.11
N GLU A 247 -0.73 27.17 2.02
CA GLU A 247 -0.37 27.77 0.73
C GLU A 247 -1.47 28.71 0.20
N HIS A 248 -2.74 28.39 0.46
CA HIS A 248 -3.90 29.12 -0.04
C HIS A 248 -4.68 29.89 1.04
N ALA A 249 -4.02 30.23 2.15
CA ALA A 249 -4.67 30.77 3.34
C ALA A 249 -5.51 32.04 3.06
N ASP A 250 -4.96 32.98 2.29
CA ASP A 250 -5.63 34.23 1.91
C ASP A 250 -6.93 33.98 1.15
N ALA A 251 -6.91 33.04 0.19
CA ALA A 251 -8.07 32.69 -0.62
C ALA A 251 -9.14 31.95 0.20
N LEU A 252 -8.72 31.21 1.22
CA LEU A 252 -9.58 30.48 2.15
C LEU A 252 -10.10 31.33 3.30
N GLY A 253 -9.59 32.56 3.46
CA GLY A 253 -9.93 33.44 4.57
C GLY A 253 -9.59 32.85 5.93
N ILE A 254 -8.52 32.05 6.00
CA ILE A 254 -8.03 31.44 7.24
C ILE A 254 -6.75 32.14 7.70
N GLN A 255 -6.53 32.15 9.01
CA GLN A 255 -5.25 32.51 9.58
C GLN A 255 -4.51 31.22 9.89
N PRO A 256 -3.43 30.89 9.15
CA PRO A 256 -2.56 29.77 9.49
C PRO A 256 -2.12 29.92 10.94
N ALA A 257 -1.97 28.79 11.65
CA ALA A 257 -1.32 28.84 12.95
C ALA A 257 0.06 29.51 12.76
N THR A 258 0.26 30.65 13.41
CA THR A 258 1.57 31.30 13.50
C THR A 258 2.42 30.54 14.50
N GLY A 259 2.71 29.28 14.20
CA GLY A 259 3.85 28.60 14.76
C GLY A 259 4.95 28.72 13.72
N GLU A 260 6.03 29.42 14.05
CA GLU A 260 7.33 28.85 13.73
C GLU A 260 7.21 27.37 14.09
N ALA A 261 7.57 26.45 13.19
CA ALA A 261 7.86 25.10 13.64
C ALA A 261 8.83 25.31 14.79
N ASP A 262 8.38 25.18 16.04
CA ASP A 262 9.21 25.47 17.21
C ASP A 262 10.37 24.53 16.98
N ALA A 263 11.50 25.02 16.51
CA ALA A 263 12.62 24.13 16.36
C ALA A 263 12.91 23.66 17.78
N ASP A 264 13.18 22.38 17.96
CA ASP A 264 13.80 21.98 19.22
C ASP A 264 15.12 22.75 19.40
N GLU A 265 15.78 22.59 20.55
CA GLU A 265 17.04 23.29 20.82
C GLU A 265 18.14 23.00 19.77
N GLU A 266 17.92 22.03 18.87
CA GLU A 266 18.83 21.55 17.83
C GLU A 266 18.49 22.09 16.43
N GLY A 267 17.40 22.83 16.25
CA GLY A 267 17.04 23.42 14.96
C GLY A 267 16.14 22.51 14.10
N GLU A 268 15.73 21.35 14.61
CA GLU A 268 14.81 20.44 13.92
C GLU A 268 13.37 20.90 14.17
N PRO A 269 12.49 20.96 13.16
CA PRO A 269 11.10 21.35 13.35
C PRO A 269 10.46 20.44 14.42
N ARG A 270 9.99 20.99 15.55
CA ARG A 270 9.17 20.18 16.48
C ARG A 270 7.99 19.65 15.70
N ASP A 271 7.83 18.34 15.77
CA ASP A 271 6.56 17.68 15.54
C ASP A 271 5.51 18.38 16.42
N SER A 272 4.66 19.18 15.79
CA SER A 272 3.56 19.84 16.50
C SER A 272 2.52 18.78 16.88
N ASP A 273 2.41 18.52 18.18
CA ASP A 273 1.50 17.56 18.85
C ASP A 273 -0.01 17.86 18.71
N ALA A 274 -0.41 18.81 17.86
CA ALA A 274 -1.81 19.20 17.70
C ALA A 274 -2.22 19.32 16.22
N ALA A 275 -3.34 18.67 15.86
CA ALA A 275 -3.95 18.89 14.55
C ALA A 275 -4.42 20.35 14.45
N GLU A 276 -4.16 21.02 13.31
CA GLU A 276 -4.61 22.40 13.10
C GLU A 276 -6.13 22.49 12.96
N TYR A 277 -6.81 21.37 12.68
CA TYR A 277 -8.26 21.31 12.54
C TYR A 277 -8.79 20.04 13.19
N LEU A 278 -10.01 20.12 13.71
CA LEU A 278 -10.80 18.92 13.99
C LEU A 278 -11.40 18.44 12.66
N TRP A 279 -10.96 17.28 12.20
CA TRP A 279 -11.41 16.69 10.94
C TRP A 279 -12.65 15.84 11.14
N LEU A 280 -13.71 16.19 10.44
CA LEU A 280 -15.05 15.61 10.61
C LEU A 280 -15.59 15.01 9.32
N GLN A 281 -16.43 14.01 9.49
CA GLN A 281 -17.24 13.40 8.45
C GLN A 281 -18.29 14.39 7.93
N ALA A 282 -18.71 14.22 6.67
CA ALA A 282 -19.73 15.07 6.05
C ALA A 282 -21.07 15.11 6.81
N HIS A 283 -21.42 14.05 7.54
CA HIS A 283 -22.68 13.96 8.31
C HIS A 283 -22.61 14.65 9.68
N ALA A 284 -21.43 15.14 10.10
CA ALA A 284 -21.28 16.01 11.27
C ALA A 284 -22.11 17.31 11.13
N PHE A 285 -22.38 17.74 9.89
CA PHE A 285 -23.16 18.92 9.57
C PHE A 285 -24.51 18.57 8.94
N LYS A 286 -25.53 19.36 9.27
CA LYS A 286 -26.85 19.33 8.65
C LYS A 286 -27.42 20.74 8.59
N ASN A 287 -27.93 21.15 7.42
CA ASN A 287 -28.40 22.49 7.12
C ASN A 287 -27.41 23.61 7.48
N GLY A 288 -26.10 23.34 7.37
CA GLY A 288 -25.05 24.29 7.76
C GLY A 288 -24.73 24.35 9.25
N GLU A 289 -25.41 23.58 10.08
CA GLU A 289 -25.19 23.51 11.52
C GLU A 289 -24.43 22.24 11.91
N LEU A 290 -23.50 22.35 12.86
CA LEU A 290 -22.82 21.21 13.46
C LEU A 290 -23.82 20.47 14.35
N VAL A 291 -24.21 19.26 13.95
CA VAL A 291 -25.17 18.41 14.66
C VAL A 291 -24.52 17.24 15.39
N ASP A 292 -23.33 16.83 14.95
CA ASP A 292 -22.55 15.78 15.61
C ASP A 292 -21.05 16.15 15.61
N ARG A 293 -20.54 16.50 16.79
CA ARG A 293 -19.13 16.85 16.98
C ARG A 293 -18.22 15.62 17.11
N MET A 294 -18.79 14.45 17.36
CA MET A 294 -18.08 13.18 17.53
C MET A 294 -18.00 12.37 16.23
N ALA A 295 -18.63 12.84 15.16
CA ALA A 295 -18.51 12.31 13.81
C ALA A 295 -17.12 12.60 13.19
N TRP A 296 -16.06 12.07 13.82
CA TRP A 296 -14.68 12.27 13.43
C TRP A 296 -14.35 11.51 12.15
N SER A 297 -13.54 12.13 11.31
CA SER A 297 -12.80 11.41 10.29
C SER A 297 -11.64 10.69 10.97
N TRP A 298 -11.86 9.40 11.29
CA TRP A 298 -10.91 8.58 12.04
C TRP A 298 -9.56 8.50 11.33
N GLY A 299 -8.48 8.85 12.04
CA GLY A 299 -7.19 9.12 11.41
C GLY A 299 -6.52 7.88 10.80
N GLU A 300 -6.67 6.74 11.47
CA GLU A 300 -6.17 5.43 11.06
C GLU A 300 -6.99 4.85 9.89
N GLY A 301 -8.23 5.31 9.73
CA GLY A 301 -9.10 4.88 8.64
C GLY A 301 -8.60 5.33 7.26
N THR A 302 -9.00 4.61 6.22
CA THR A 302 -8.65 4.98 4.85
C THR A 302 -9.44 6.21 4.39
N LEU A 303 -8.89 6.98 3.44
CA LEU A 303 -9.60 8.15 2.90
C LEU A 303 -10.94 7.76 2.28
N ARG A 304 -11.05 6.55 1.72
CA ARG A 304 -12.24 6.01 1.04
C ARG A 304 -13.41 5.72 1.98
N GLU A 305 -13.15 5.55 3.28
CA GLU A 305 -14.18 5.31 4.30
C GLU A 305 -14.94 6.58 4.68
N ASN A 306 -14.44 7.76 4.32
CA ASN A 306 -15.14 9.00 4.64
C ASN A 306 -16.47 9.12 3.89
N ALA A 307 -17.39 9.84 4.52
CA ALA A 307 -18.73 10.04 4.01
C ALA A 307 -18.70 10.77 2.65
N ARG A 308 -19.47 10.25 1.70
CA ARG A 308 -19.71 10.90 0.43
C ARG A 308 -20.96 11.78 0.48
N ARG A 309 -20.90 12.94 -0.16
CA ARG A 309 -22.09 13.74 -0.52
C ARG A 309 -22.03 14.12 -1.98
N GLN A 310 -23.17 13.99 -2.65
CA GLN A 310 -23.27 14.24 -4.09
C GLN A 310 -22.24 13.43 -4.90
N GLY A 311 -21.93 12.20 -4.45
CA GLY A 311 -20.96 11.29 -5.07
C GLY A 311 -19.48 11.52 -4.74
N ARG A 312 -19.14 12.63 -4.06
CA ARG A 312 -17.75 12.99 -3.74
C ARG A 312 -17.44 12.76 -2.27
N LEU A 313 -16.21 12.36 -1.95
CA LEU A 313 -15.73 12.35 -0.56
C LEU A 313 -15.71 13.79 -0.04
N VAL A 314 -16.17 13.97 1.19
CA VAL A 314 -16.20 15.27 1.85
C VAL A 314 -15.52 15.17 3.20
N LEU A 315 -14.52 16.01 3.40
CA LEU A 315 -13.87 16.25 4.69
C LEU A 315 -14.21 17.66 5.17
N VAL A 316 -14.53 17.78 6.46
CA VAL A 316 -14.80 19.07 7.09
C VAL A 316 -13.68 19.40 8.07
N ALA A 317 -12.96 20.48 7.80
CA ALA A 317 -11.92 21.02 8.67
C ALA A 317 -12.54 22.07 9.60
N LEU A 318 -12.83 21.69 10.84
CA LEU A 318 -13.40 22.59 11.84
C LEU A 318 -12.28 23.25 12.66
N ASP A 319 -12.23 24.58 12.63
CA ASP A 319 -11.38 25.35 13.54
C ASP A 319 -12.10 25.56 14.88
N THR A 320 -11.55 24.98 15.94
CA THR A 320 -12.15 24.96 17.29
C THR A 320 -11.09 24.79 18.36
N PRO A 321 -11.16 25.44 19.54
CA PRO A 321 -10.16 25.23 20.59
C PRO A 321 -10.17 23.81 21.19
N ASP A 322 -11.29 23.07 21.11
CA ASP A 322 -11.35 21.69 21.63
C ASP A 322 -11.05 20.68 20.50
N LYS A 323 -9.77 20.61 20.13
CA LYS A 323 -9.18 19.58 19.24
C LYS A 323 -8.51 18.51 20.11
N PRO A 324 -8.53 17.22 19.74
CA PRO A 324 -7.76 16.20 20.44
C PRO A 324 -6.25 16.51 20.34
N GLY A 325 -5.55 16.42 21.46
CA GLY A 325 -4.09 16.37 21.45
C GLY A 325 -3.62 15.02 20.91
N ARG A 326 -2.51 15.00 20.18
CA ARG A 326 -1.89 13.76 19.71
C ARG A 326 -0.82 13.31 20.71
N SER A 327 -0.59 12.01 20.77
CA SER A 327 0.48 11.41 21.59
C SER A 327 1.36 10.44 20.79
N TRP A 328 1.33 10.52 19.45
CA TRP A 328 1.98 9.58 18.55
C TRP A 328 2.52 10.31 17.30
N ASN A 329 3.67 9.86 16.78
CA ASN A 329 4.41 10.42 15.65
C ASN A 329 4.26 9.59 14.35
N GLY A 330 4.73 10.11 13.21
CA GLY A 330 4.87 9.35 11.95
C GLY A 330 3.68 9.33 10.99
N PHE A 331 2.69 10.20 11.18
CA PHE A 331 1.47 10.26 10.36
C PHE A 331 1.65 10.89 8.97
N ASP A 332 2.77 11.54 8.74
CA ASP A 332 3.23 12.05 7.44
C ASP A 332 4.08 11.03 6.67
N GLN A 333 4.38 9.88 7.27
CA GLN A 333 5.21 8.86 6.62
C GLN A 333 4.46 8.22 5.46
N VAL A 334 5.13 8.21 4.31
CA VAL A 334 4.71 7.46 3.13
C VAL A 334 5.01 5.98 3.32
N LEU A 335 4.23 5.11 2.67
CA LEU A 335 4.52 3.67 2.66
C LEU A 335 5.82 3.39 1.88
N HIS A 336 6.08 4.19 0.85
CA HIS A 336 7.25 4.10 0.00
C HIS A 336 7.54 5.46 -0.66
N SER A 337 8.80 5.81 -0.91
CA SER A 337 9.15 7.11 -1.52
C SER A 337 8.52 7.33 -2.89
N GLU A 338 8.56 6.30 -3.75
CA GLU A 338 8.02 6.33 -5.12
C GLU A 338 6.50 6.43 -5.21
N GLN A 339 5.79 6.22 -4.09
CA GLN A 339 4.35 6.47 -3.97
C GLN A 339 4.00 7.91 -4.36
N ASN A 340 4.93 8.86 -4.15
CA ASN A 340 4.80 10.27 -4.50
C ASN A 340 3.46 10.86 -4.03
N ALA A 341 3.12 10.64 -2.76
CA ALA A 341 1.87 11.08 -2.18
C ALA A 341 1.77 12.61 -2.20
N HIS A 342 0.67 13.14 -2.72
CA HIS A 342 0.45 14.58 -2.77
C HIS A 342 -1.04 14.92 -2.90
N VAL A 343 -1.35 16.17 -2.60
CA VAL A 343 -2.63 16.81 -2.91
C VAL A 343 -2.41 18.01 -3.81
N SER A 344 -3.36 18.33 -4.67
CA SER A 344 -3.31 19.52 -5.52
C SER A 344 -4.67 20.19 -5.62
N LEU A 345 -4.67 21.52 -5.57
CA LEU A 345 -5.88 22.31 -5.74
C LEU A 345 -6.42 22.13 -7.17
N VAL A 346 -7.69 21.73 -7.30
CA VAL A 346 -8.42 21.76 -8.57
C VAL A 346 -9.07 23.14 -8.73
N ARG A 347 -9.81 23.58 -7.72
CA ARG A 347 -10.41 24.93 -7.65
C ARG A 347 -10.96 25.21 -6.25
N PHE A 348 -11.22 26.48 -5.97
CA PHE A 348 -12.04 26.87 -4.83
C PHE A 348 -13.53 26.60 -5.11
N LEU A 349 -14.27 26.32 -4.04
CA LEU A 349 -15.72 26.20 -4.06
C LEU A 349 -16.36 27.57 -3.88
N THR A 350 -17.50 27.77 -4.54
CA THR A 350 -18.33 28.96 -4.30
C THR A 350 -19.04 28.85 -2.95
N PRO A 351 -19.46 29.97 -2.34
CA PRO A 351 -20.23 29.93 -1.10
C PRO A 351 -21.52 29.10 -1.19
N GLY A 352 -22.17 29.10 -2.36
CA GLY A 352 -23.36 28.27 -2.61
C GLY A 352 -23.05 26.77 -2.64
N GLU A 353 -21.91 26.37 -3.20
CA GLU A 353 -21.46 24.98 -3.17
C GLU A 353 -21.11 24.55 -1.74
N VAL A 354 -20.39 25.38 -0.98
CA VAL A 354 -20.09 25.12 0.43
C VAL A 354 -21.37 24.91 1.23
N ALA A 355 -22.35 25.80 1.09
CA ALA A 355 -23.64 25.66 1.74
C ALA A 355 -24.37 24.36 1.33
N ALA A 356 -24.33 23.99 0.05
CA ALA A 356 -24.94 22.76 -0.44
C ALA A 356 -24.27 21.49 0.10
N TYR A 357 -22.95 21.50 0.29
CA TYR A 357 -22.25 20.35 0.89
C TYR A 357 -22.44 20.26 2.41
N LEU A 358 -22.70 21.36 3.11
CA LEU A 358 -23.00 21.37 4.56
C LEU A 358 -24.50 21.14 4.88
N ALA A 359 -25.36 21.07 3.86
CA ALA A 359 -26.83 21.03 4.01
C ALA A 359 -27.41 19.77 4.66
#